data_AF-A0A9Q8YE36-F1
#
_entry.id   AF-A0A9Q8YE36-F1
#
_cell.length_a   1.000
_cell.length_b   1.000
_cell.length_c   1.000
_cell.angle_alpha   90.00
_cell.angle_beta   90.00
_cell.angle_gamma   90.00
#
_symmetry.space_group_name_H-M   'P 1'
#
loop_
_entity.id
_entity.type
_entity.pdbx_description
1 polymer ?
#
loop_
_entity_poly.entity_id
_entity_poly.type
_entity_poly.pdbx_seq_one_letter_code
_entity_poly.pdbx_strand_id
1 'polypeptide(L)'
;MFARLFEGVSQQEGMMGVDWAGPVAAVTRRNVLRLFSAGVMANVLSGCRHDWPPAAACELPYPIVDVHCHFFNAADVPVEGLVRYVALREKLPEAKLSADPLQSKRLENALVVFLVTALGDVAPKAKAEDAILKKRVPRPSDAEFERRKDEQLRIAVKQLVALAGEQRASLTARSGAETPDYQGLLEQIGGTPGLPQGLQRRSGSVEETDVDALASAAKAHDQIGNYLSFVRLMQDYRENLAETYARIFASKCRFSMITPSILDFEKSIGGRASPQHDQIDVMDEIQQLVIKRHGIHMHSFVGFDPHREAQKRGSSLENVRYAIMEKGFIGVKIYPPMGFKAWGNADPAIDAALKRLYDWCRDNSVPIMAHAENSIGAGCGYGNMASPVYWKKLLDTNRYNDLRINLAHFGAFDEVIRPGAPTGVMVSCAQDKFSGPPTWEDIIGKTIDHGRRPNLFADLSYLSELVTDNTPGLHEKIRALLDKWLRDYDPDARHLMFGTDWSMMALEKDYNAYVPRIAQQLKEANVSEEDQQNIFWKNASRYLGLDRPGPTRQRLATYCRKRGLDASWLSQLEIA
;
A
#
# COMPACT_ATOMS: atom_id res chain seq x y z
N MET A 1 23.83 -65.33 -11.97
CA MET A 1 23.30 -64.76 -13.22
C MET A 1 23.79 -63.32 -13.28
N PHE A 2 24.93 -63.14 -13.97
CA PHE A 2 25.65 -61.93 -14.44
C PHE A 2 25.55 -60.62 -13.61
N ALA A 3 26.61 -60.16 -12.91
CA ALA A 3 27.91 -59.61 -13.37
C ALA A 3 27.76 -58.20 -14.01
N ARG A 4 28.20 -57.14 -13.31
CA ARG A 4 29.54 -56.47 -13.39
C ARG A 4 29.78 -55.70 -14.69
N LEU A 5 30.00 -54.40 -14.54
CA LEU A 5 30.96 -53.51 -15.23
C LEU A 5 31.11 -52.31 -14.25
N PHE A 6 32.08 -52.21 -13.32
CA PHE A 6 33.55 -52.07 -13.47
C PHE A 6 33.93 -51.09 -14.58
N GLU A 7 34.92 -50.22 -14.50
CA GLU A 7 35.99 -49.79 -13.55
C GLU A 7 36.65 -48.65 -14.37
N GLY A 8 37.28 -47.59 -13.89
CA GLY A 8 37.79 -47.17 -12.60
C GLY A 8 38.92 -46.17 -12.88
N VAL A 9 39.55 -45.73 -11.78
CA VAL A 9 40.93 -45.21 -11.70
C VAL A 9 41.17 -43.79 -12.25
N SER A 10 41.83 -42.86 -11.57
CA SER A 10 42.16 -42.65 -10.15
C SER A 10 42.75 -41.22 -10.02
N GLN A 11 42.64 -40.66 -8.82
CA GLN A 11 43.57 -39.76 -8.11
C GLN A 11 44.63 -38.95 -8.89
N GLN A 12 44.67 -37.62 -8.69
CA GLN A 12 45.54 -36.95 -7.70
C GLN A 12 45.36 -35.42 -7.67
N GLU A 13 45.34 -34.89 -6.44
CA GLU A 13 45.98 -33.64 -5.97
C GLU A 13 45.57 -32.25 -6.49
N GLY A 14 45.44 -31.31 -5.55
CA GLY A 14 45.81 -29.90 -5.82
C GLY A 14 44.86 -28.83 -5.31
N MET A 15 45.19 -28.30 -4.13
CA MET A 15 44.75 -27.05 -3.50
C MET A 15 44.38 -25.85 -4.39
N MET A 16 43.40 -25.09 -3.86
CA MET A 16 43.25 -23.63 -3.85
C MET A 16 43.23 -22.85 -5.18
N GLY A 17 42.06 -22.26 -5.43
CA GLY A 17 41.86 -21.19 -6.40
C GLY A 17 40.50 -20.55 -6.19
N VAL A 18 40.34 -19.91 -5.05
CA VAL A 18 39.23 -19.03 -4.74
C VAL A 18 39.30 -17.83 -5.69
N ASP A 19 38.21 -17.52 -6.41
CA ASP A 19 37.94 -16.15 -6.83
C ASP A 19 36.54 -15.74 -6.38
N TRP A 20 36.55 -14.95 -5.30
CA TRP A 20 35.41 -14.25 -4.72
C TRP A 20 35.09 -13.05 -5.60
N ALA A 21 34.21 -13.21 -6.59
CA ALA A 21 33.59 -12.07 -7.26
C ALA A 21 32.22 -12.45 -7.85
N GLY A 22 31.30 -12.92 -7.00
CA GLY A 22 29.89 -12.97 -7.35
C GLY A 22 29.34 -11.55 -7.49
N PRO A 23 28.59 -11.23 -8.56
CA PRO A 23 28.07 -9.89 -8.79
C PRO A 23 27.17 -9.48 -7.63
N VAL A 24 27.50 -8.32 -7.07
CA VAL A 24 26.72 -7.61 -6.04
C VAL A 24 25.25 -7.67 -6.43
N ALA A 25 24.46 -8.41 -5.65
CA ALA A 25 23.03 -8.54 -5.85
C ALA A 25 22.41 -7.14 -5.87
N ALA A 26 21.77 -6.81 -7.00
CA ALA A 26 21.09 -5.54 -7.22
C ALA A 26 19.87 -5.45 -6.28
N VAL A 27 19.73 -4.27 -5.70
CA VAL A 27 18.98 -3.96 -4.49
C VAL A 27 17.82 -3.05 -4.88
N THR A 28 16.55 -3.50 -4.89
CA THR A 28 15.42 -2.62 -5.29
C THR A 28 14.13 -2.86 -4.53
N ARG A 29 13.25 -1.85 -4.48
CA ARG A 29 11.94 -1.75 -3.79
C ARG A 29 11.94 -2.03 -2.28
N ARG A 30 13.11 -2.26 -1.67
CA ARG A 30 13.26 -2.85 -0.33
C ARG A 30 14.60 -2.68 0.37
N ASN A 31 15.47 -1.79 -0.11
CA ASN A 31 16.57 -1.29 0.73
C ASN A 31 16.72 0.21 0.53
N VAL A 32 15.93 1.00 1.24
CA VAL A 32 16.19 2.43 1.36
C VAL A 32 17.18 2.64 2.51
N LEU A 33 18.46 2.34 2.29
CA LEU A 33 19.58 2.96 3.03
C LEU A 33 20.91 2.61 2.34
N ARG A 34 21.26 3.36 1.29
CA ARG A 34 22.65 3.57 0.90
C ARG A 34 22.92 5.07 0.72
N LEU A 35 23.74 5.59 1.63
CA LEU A 35 24.57 6.80 1.56
C LEU A 35 23.87 8.16 1.56
N PHE A 36 24.00 8.91 2.66
CA PHE A 36 24.94 10.04 2.73
C PHE A 36 25.26 10.37 4.19
N SER A 37 26.52 10.17 4.55
CA SER A 37 27.21 10.85 5.63
C SER A 37 27.47 12.30 5.23
N ALA A 38 27.29 13.19 6.20
CA ALA A 38 27.60 14.63 6.20
C ALA A 38 26.59 15.56 5.50
N GLY A 39 25.85 16.31 6.34
CA GLY A 39 25.66 17.73 6.05
C GLY A 39 24.24 18.31 6.00
N VAL A 40 23.38 18.07 7.00
CA VAL A 40 22.38 19.08 7.43
C VAL A 40 22.16 18.98 8.95
N MET A 41 23.17 19.39 9.72
CA MET A 41 22.94 19.85 11.09
C MET A 41 22.57 21.33 11.03
N ALA A 42 21.28 21.63 10.86
CA ALA A 42 20.69 22.93 11.20
C ALA A 42 19.17 22.82 11.09
N ASN A 43 18.52 22.43 12.19
CA ASN A 43 17.19 22.89 12.65
C ASN A 43 16.76 22.01 13.83
N VAL A 44 17.60 21.99 14.87
CA VAL A 44 17.12 21.65 16.22
C VAL A 44 16.59 22.95 16.79
N LEU A 45 15.39 22.90 17.38
CA LEU A 45 14.63 23.97 18.05
C LEU A 45 13.50 24.61 17.22
N SER A 46 12.43 23.86 16.97
CA SER A 46 11.05 24.31 17.17
C SER A 46 10.11 23.10 17.27
N GLY A 47 9.15 23.15 18.17
CA GLY A 47 8.31 22.01 18.56
C GLY A 47 7.39 21.50 17.46
N CYS A 48 7.16 20.18 17.48
CA CYS A 48 5.94 19.49 17.06
C CYS A 48 5.25 19.98 15.78
N ARG A 49 5.89 19.75 14.63
CA ARG A 49 5.17 19.37 13.40
C ARG A 49 5.95 18.23 12.74
N HIS A 50 5.23 17.22 12.26
CA HIS A 50 5.80 16.33 11.27
C HIS A 50 6.06 17.20 10.03
N ASP A 51 7.32 17.56 9.77
CA ASP A 51 7.71 18.40 8.65
C ASP A 51 7.55 17.62 7.35
N TRP A 52 6.30 17.52 6.91
CA TRP A 52 5.94 17.00 5.62
C TRP A 52 6.71 17.79 4.53
N PRO A 53 7.29 17.10 3.55
CA PRO A 53 8.03 17.77 2.49
C PRO A 53 7.13 18.79 1.76
N PRO A 54 7.68 19.92 1.31
CA PRO A 54 6.93 20.88 0.51
C PRO A 54 6.49 20.23 -0.80
N ALA A 55 5.35 20.69 -1.34
CA ALA A 55 4.88 20.24 -2.65
C ALA A 55 5.94 20.51 -3.74
N ALA A 56 6.19 19.51 -4.58
CA ALA A 56 7.05 19.69 -5.75
C ALA A 56 6.34 20.52 -6.83
N ALA A 57 7.10 21.25 -7.65
CA ALA A 57 6.55 21.92 -8.81
C ALA A 57 5.99 20.90 -9.82
N CYS A 58 4.88 21.23 -10.46
CA CYS A 58 4.17 20.33 -11.36
C CYS A 58 3.56 21.12 -12.51
N GLU A 59 4.13 20.95 -13.69
CA GLU A 59 3.82 21.75 -14.89
C GLU A 59 3.08 20.91 -15.94
N LEU A 60 2.05 20.16 -15.52
CA LEU A 60 1.21 19.42 -16.46
C LEU A 60 0.06 20.32 -16.97
N PRO A 61 -0.07 20.54 -18.30
CA PRO A 61 -1.03 21.49 -18.87
C PRO A 61 -2.47 20.96 -18.91
N TYR A 62 -2.69 19.69 -18.54
CA TYR A 62 -3.96 18.98 -18.57
C TYR A 62 -4.40 18.54 -17.15
N PRO A 63 -5.69 18.22 -16.96
CA PRO A 63 -6.18 17.69 -15.68
C PRO A 63 -5.54 16.34 -15.33
N ILE A 64 -5.46 16.06 -14.04
CA ILE A 64 -5.03 14.77 -13.49
C ILE A 64 -6.19 14.14 -12.71
N VAL A 65 -6.38 12.84 -12.91
CA VAL A 65 -7.25 12.01 -12.08
C VAL A 65 -6.38 10.98 -11.35
N ASP A 66 -6.35 11.06 -10.02
CA ASP A 66 -5.77 9.99 -9.21
C ASP A 66 -6.79 8.88 -9.03
N VAL A 67 -6.68 7.83 -9.84
CA VAL A 67 -7.62 6.72 -9.80
C VAL A 67 -7.43 5.84 -8.56
N HIS A 68 -6.30 5.96 -7.85
CA HIS A 68 -5.97 5.04 -6.78
C HIS A 68 -5.16 5.73 -5.70
N CYS A 69 -5.83 6.05 -4.60
CA CYS A 69 -5.21 6.53 -3.37
C CYS A 69 -5.94 5.95 -2.16
N HIS A 70 -5.40 6.16 -0.96
CA HIS A 70 -5.99 5.68 0.28
C HIS A 70 -5.98 6.77 1.36
N PHE A 71 -7.09 6.94 2.08
CA PHE A 71 -7.21 7.79 3.27
C PHE A 71 -7.75 6.98 4.45
N PHE A 72 -7.04 5.91 4.82
CA PHE A 72 -7.41 5.10 5.97
C PHE A 72 -6.44 5.34 7.13
N ASN A 73 -6.94 5.14 8.35
CA ASN A 73 -6.13 5.16 9.56
C ASN A 73 -6.19 3.78 10.24
N ALA A 74 -5.50 3.62 11.36
CA ALA A 74 -5.43 2.35 12.07
C ALA A 74 -6.78 1.83 12.58
N ALA A 75 -7.81 2.68 12.68
CA ALA A 75 -9.15 2.23 13.05
C ALA A 75 -9.94 1.62 11.88
N ASP A 76 -9.44 1.64 10.64
CA ASP A 76 -10.15 1.08 9.46
C ASP A 76 -9.82 -0.37 9.17
N VAL A 77 -8.71 -0.85 9.70
CA VAL A 77 -8.16 -2.16 9.39
C VAL A 77 -7.72 -2.85 10.66
N PRO A 78 -7.70 -4.19 10.69
CA PRO A 78 -7.16 -4.92 11.82
C PRO A 78 -5.69 -4.54 12.04
N VAL A 79 -5.40 -3.73 13.08
CA VAL A 79 -4.11 -3.06 13.29
C VAL A 79 -2.93 -4.03 13.34
N GLU A 80 -3.08 -5.17 14.01
CA GLU A 80 -2.02 -6.17 14.05
C GLU A 80 -1.69 -6.68 12.63
N GLY A 81 -2.74 -6.93 11.84
CA GLY A 81 -2.65 -7.26 10.42
C GLY A 81 -2.01 -6.16 9.59
N LEU A 82 -2.38 -4.89 9.84
CA LEU A 82 -1.85 -3.75 9.12
C LEU A 82 -0.39 -3.45 9.47
N VAL A 83 0.01 -3.54 10.74
CA VAL A 83 1.42 -3.33 11.09
C VAL A 83 2.28 -4.43 10.51
N ARG A 84 1.80 -5.68 10.51
CA ARG A 84 2.44 -6.72 9.70
C ARG A 84 2.50 -6.27 8.22
N TYR A 85 1.40 -5.78 7.64
CA TYR A 85 1.29 -5.27 6.27
C TYR A 85 2.25 -4.10 5.93
N VAL A 86 2.48 -3.14 6.85
CA VAL A 86 3.22 -1.90 6.57
C VAL A 86 4.62 -1.88 7.18
N ALA A 87 4.76 -2.25 8.45
CA ALA A 87 6.03 -2.14 9.17
C ALA A 87 7.06 -3.18 8.75
N LEU A 88 6.65 -4.23 8.05
CA LEU A 88 7.51 -5.28 7.53
C LEU A 88 7.69 -5.13 6.01
N ARG A 89 7.64 -3.91 5.46
CA ARG A 89 7.82 -3.69 4.01
C ARG A 89 9.28 -3.73 3.57
N GLU A 90 10.25 -3.55 4.46
CA GLU A 90 11.69 -3.57 4.11
C GLU A 90 12.43 -4.76 4.71
N LYS A 91 13.29 -5.41 3.90
CA LYS A 91 14.35 -6.22 4.49
C LYS A 91 15.11 -5.19 5.29
N LEU A 92 15.11 -5.33 6.62
CA LEU A 92 16.27 -4.89 7.38
C LEU A 92 17.44 -5.50 6.60
N PRO A 93 18.36 -4.68 6.04
CA PRO A 93 19.44 -5.22 5.25
C PRO A 93 20.02 -6.38 6.05
N GLU A 94 20.11 -7.58 5.46
CA GLU A 94 20.62 -8.79 6.12
C GLU A 94 21.97 -8.55 6.82
N ALA A 95 22.61 -7.42 6.50
CA ALA A 95 23.83 -6.92 7.11
C ALA A 95 23.69 -6.10 8.42
N LYS A 96 22.52 -5.76 8.98
CA LYS A 96 22.47 -4.67 10.01
C LYS A 96 21.63 -4.83 11.28
N LEU A 97 20.99 -5.96 11.54
CA LEU A 97 20.55 -6.28 12.92
C LEU A 97 21.32 -7.45 13.52
N SER A 98 21.63 -8.44 12.69
CA SER A 98 22.51 -9.57 12.98
C SER A 98 22.91 -10.24 11.67
N ALA A 99 24.08 -10.89 11.64
CA ALA A 99 24.50 -11.75 10.52
C ALA A 99 23.71 -13.07 10.44
N ASP A 100 22.88 -13.38 11.45
CA ASP A 100 22.07 -14.60 11.53
C ASP A 100 20.61 -14.35 11.07
N PRO A 101 20.11 -15.06 10.04
CA PRO A 101 18.73 -14.97 9.58
C PRO A 101 17.70 -15.27 10.67
N LEU A 102 18.01 -16.18 11.60
CA LEU A 102 17.11 -16.51 12.70
C LEU A 102 16.97 -15.33 13.66
N GLN A 103 18.08 -14.71 14.05
CA GLN A 103 18.08 -13.53 14.91
C GLN A 103 17.38 -12.35 14.25
N SER A 104 17.59 -12.13 12.95
CA SER A 104 16.89 -11.09 12.18
C SER A 104 15.36 -11.27 12.25
N LYS A 105 14.86 -12.51 12.09
CA LYS A 105 13.42 -12.78 12.16
C LYS A 105 12.83 -12.51 13.55
N ARG A 106 13.59 -12.81 14.60
CA ARG A 106 13.17 -12.56 15.99
C ARG A 106 13.11 -11.06 16.29
N LEU A 107 14.06 -10.28 15.78
CA LEU A 107 14.06 -8.81 15.90
C LEU A 107 12.90 -8.17 15.15
N GLU A 108 12.60 -8.64 13.94
CA GLU A 108 11.39 -8.24 13.21
C GLU A 108 10.12 -8.46 14.04
N ASN A 109 9.96 -9.65 14.62
CA ASN A 109 8.79 -9.96 15.43
C ASN A 109 8.67 -9.04 16.67
N ALA A 110 9.81 -8.67 17.29
CA ALA A 110 9.82 -7.70 18.38
C ALA A 110 9.40 -6.30 17.91
N LEU A 111 9.89 -5.88 16.74
CA LEU A 111 9.54 -4.58 16.15
C LEU A 111 8.05 -4.51 15.81
N VAL A 112 7.46 -5.60 15.29
CA VAL A 112 6.01 -5.67 15.03
C VAL A 112 5.22 -5.45 16.31
N VAL A 113 5.56 -6.15 17.39
CA VAL A 113 4.87 -5.98 18.68
C VAL A 113 5.00 -4.54 19.16
N PHE A 114 6.21 -3.97 19.10
CA PHE A 114 6.45 -2.58 19.48
C PHE A 114 5.60 -1.59 18.67
N LEU A 115 5.53 -1.75 17.35
CA LEU A 115 4.78 -0.85 16.47
C LEU A 115 3.26 -1.04 16.58
N VAL A 116 2.78 -2.27 16.79
CA VAL A 116 1.36 -2.54 17.08
C VAL A 116 0.95 -1.86 18.36
N THR A 117 1.76 -1.96 19.42
CA THR A 117 1.50 -1.23 20.65
C THR A 117 1.57 0.27 20.42
N ALA A 118 2.59 0.79 19.72
CA ALA A 118 2.72 2.22 19.45
C ALA A 118 1.54 2.80 18.66
N LEU A 119 0.88 1.98 17.82
CA LEU A 119 -0.28 2.37 17.02
C LEU A 119 -1.61 2.32 17.80
N GLY A 120 -1.68 1.55 18.88
CA GLY A 120 -2.92 1.22 19.60
C GLY A 120 -3.74 2.42 20.09
N ASP A 121 -5.07 2.31 19.96
CA ASP A 121 -6.13 3.16 20.56
C ASP A 121 -5.99 4.70 20.49
N VAL A 122 -5.20 5.22 19.55
CA VAL A 122 -5.12 6.67 19.28
C VAL A 122 -5.95 7.08 18.06
N ALA A 123 -5.97 6.24 17.02
CA ALA A 123 -6.63 6.55 15.76
C ALA A 123 -8.15 6.78 15.95
N PRO A 124 -8.70 7.90 15.45
CA PRO A 124 -10.13 8.16 15.52
C PRO A 124 -10.95 7.06 14.82
N LYS A 125 -11.87 6.45 15.58
CA LYS A 125 -12.86 5.51 15.03
C LYS A 125 -13.82 6.25 14.11
N ALA A 126 -14.22 5.60 13.01
CA ALA A 126 -15.01 6.24 11.95
C ALA A 126 -16.26 6.97 12.47
N LYS A 127 -17.04 6.32 13.34
CA LYS A 127 -18.24 6.92 13.95
C LYS A 127 -17.96 8.14 14.83
N ALA A 128 -16.84 8.15 15.54
CA ALA A 128 -16.46 9.27 16.39
C ALA A 128 -15.96 10.46 15.55
N GLU A 129 -15.19 10.18 14.50
CA GLU A 129 -14.75 11.20 13.54
C GLU A 129 -15.95 11.80 12.77
N ASP A 130 -16.91 11.00 12.31
CA ASP A 130 -18.15 11.48 11.68
C ASP A 130 -18.91 12.46 12.59
N ALA A 131 -19.03 12.14 13.89
CA ALA A 131 -19.68 13.02 14.85
C ALA A 131 -18.94 14.36 15.02
N ILE A 132 -17.60 14.36 14.94
CA ILE A 132 -16.77 15.56 14.97
C ILE A 132 -16.98 16.39 13.70
N LEU A 133 -16.91 15.77 12.52
CA LEU A 133 -17.09 16.46 11.23
C LEU A 133 -18.49 17.09 11.11
N LYS A 134 -19.52 16.42 11.65
CA LYS A 134 -20.89 16.93 11.74
C LYS A 134 -21.10 17.94 12.87
N LYS A 135 -20.03 18.35 13.58
CA LYS A 135 -20.06 19.31 14.69
C LYS A 135 -20.98 18.89 15.85
N ARG A 136 -21.23 17.58 16.01
CA ARG A 136 -22.02 17.01 17.11
C ARG A 136 -21.19 16.82 18.37
N VAL A 137 -19.88 16.64 18.20
CA VAL A 137 -18.89 16.49 19.27
C VAL A 137 -17.72 17.44 18.96
N PRO A 138 -17.15 18.16 19.94
CA PRO A 138 -15.98 18.98 19.72
C PRO A 138 -14.77 18.12 19.32
N ARG A 139 -13.96 18.61 18.37
CA ARG A 139 -12.68 18.00 18.05
C ARG A 139 -11.69 18.27 19.20
N PRO A 140 -10.97 17.26 19.72
CA PRO A 140 -9.82 17.49 20.60
C PRO A 140 -8.83 18.46 19.96
N SER A 141 -8.19 19.30 20.78
CA SER A 141 -7.16 20.22 20.25
C SER A 141 -5.98 19.44 19.67
N ASP A 142 -5.28 20.02 18.67
CA ASP A 142 -4.09 19.39 18.09
C ASP A 142 -3.03 19.06 19.16
N ALA A 143 -2.83 19.96 20.13
CA ALA A 143 -1.91 19.74 21.24
C ALA A 143 -2.34 18.56 22.13
N GLU A 144 -3.64 18.37 22.35
CA GLU A 144 -4.15 17.21 23.09
C GLU A 144 -3.99 15.92 22.30
N PHE A 145 -4.24 15.96 20.99
CA PHE A 145 -4.10 14.80 20.12
C PHE A 145 -2.65 14.36 19.99
N GLU A 146 -1.71 15.29 19.84
CA GLU A 146 -0.28 14.98 19.83
C GLU A 146 0.20 14.41 21.17
N ARG A 147 -0.31 14.92 22.31
CA ARG A 147 -0.02 14.31 23.62
C ARG A 147 -0.49 12.86 23.70
N ARG A 148 -1.64 12.51 23.12
CA ARG A 148 -2.14 11.12 23.08
C ARG A 148 -1.23 10.22 22.23
N LYS A 149 -0.75 10.70 21.08
CA LYS A 149 0.23 9.98 20.25
C LYS A 149 1.55 9.75 20.99
N ASP A 150 2.04 10.76 21.72
CA ASP A 150 3.25 10.66 22.54
C ASP A 150 3.09 9.67 23.70
N GLU A 151 1.97 9.71 24.42
CA GLU A 151 1.70 8.79 25.52
C GLU A 151 1.58 7.33 25.03
N GLN A 152 0.98 7.10 23.87
CA GLN A 152 0.92 5.75 23.31
C GLN A 152 2.29 5.19 22.94
N LEU A 153 3.19 6.03 22.43
CA LEU A 153 4.57 5.62 22.19
C LEU A 153 5.29 5.30 23.52
N ARG A 154 5.05 6.08 24.57
CA ARG A 154 5.59 5.81 25.92
C ARG A 154 5.10 4.46 26.46
N ILE A 155 3.83 4.11 26.24
CA ILE A 155 3.28 2.79 26.56
C ILE A 155 4.03 1.68 25.79
N ALA A 156 4.27 1.86 24.49
CA ALA A 156 5.03 0.90 23.69
C ALA A 156 6.47 0.69 24.20
N VAL A 157 7.14 1.77 24.60
CA VAL A 157 8.48 1.70 25.21
C VAL A 157 8.45 0.97 26.55
N LYS A 158 7.49 1.29 27.43
CA LYS A 158 7.33 0.61 28.73
C LYS A 158 7.10 -0.89 28.54
N GLN A 159 6.26 -1.26 27.58
CA GLN A 159 6.00 -2.67 27.25
C GLN A 159 7.25 -3.38 26.70
N LEU A 160 8.01 -2.73 25.80
CA LEU A 160 9.26 -3.28 25.27
C LEU A 160 10.27 -3.58 26.39
N VAL A 161 10.46 -2.64 27.33
CA VAL A 161 11.40 -2.84 28.45
C VAL A 161 10.94 -3.96 29.39
N ALA A 162 9.63 -4.02 29.70
CA ALA A 162 9.08 -5.09 30.52
C ALA A 162 9.31 -6.48 29.89
N LEU A 163 8.97 -6.63 28.61
CA LEU A 163 9.14 -7.88 27.85
C LEU A 163 10.61 -8.28 27.71
N ALA A 164 11.52 -7.31 27.50
CA ALA A 164 12.95 -7.56 27.51
C ALA A 164 13.45 -8.03 28.89
N GLY A 165 12.95 -7.44 29.98
CA GLY A 165 13.26 -7.85 31.34
C GLY A 165 12.79 -9.28 31.66
N GLU A 166 11.56 -9.63 31.28
CA GLU A 166 11.00 -10.99 31.41
C GLU A 166 11.82 -12.01 30.59
N GLN A 167 12.19 -11.66 29.36
CA GLN A 167 13.01 -12.51 28.49
C GLN A 167 14.40 -12.78 29.10
N ARG A 168 15.02 -11.82 29.79
CA ARG A 168 16.28 -12.03 30.53
C ARG A 168 16.12 -12.92 31.76
N ALA A 169 15.01 -12.78 32.49
CA ALA A 169 14.73 -13.59 33.67
C ALA A 169 14.44 -15.06 33.32
N SER A 170 13.94 -15.33 32.11
CA SER A 170 13.63 -16.67 31.61
C SER A 170 14.87 -17.36 31.03
N LEU A 171 15.68 -17.98 31.90
CA LEU A 171 16.90 -18.74 31.52
C LEU A 171 16.63 -20.09 30.83
N THR A 172 15.36 -20.52 30.70
CA THR A 172 14.99 -21.91 30.34
C THR A 172 14.15 -22.06 29.07
N ALA A 173 13.77 -20.98 28.39
CA ALA A 173 12.93 -21.08 27.20
C ALA A 173 13.75 -21.39 25.93
N ARG A 174 13.47 -22.52 25.27
CA ARG A 174 13.95 -22.77 23.89
C ARG A 174 13.33 -21.72 22.98
N SER A 175 14.15 -20.82 22.43
CA SER A 175 13.72 -19.78 21.50
C SER A 175 13.67 -20.33 20.08
N GLY A 176 12.47 -20.40 19.50
CA GLY A 176 12.26 -20.70 18.08
C GLY A 176 12.29 -19.43 17.22
N ALA A 177 12.24 -19.60 15.89
CA ALA A 177 12.22 -18.48 14.93
C ALA A 177 11.06 -17.49 15.13
N GLU A 178 9.96 -17.95 15.73
CA GLU A 178 8.77 -17.12 16.00
C GLU A 178 8.91 -16.29 17.28
N THR A 179 9.90 -16.56 18.14
CA THR A 179 10.04 -15.86 19.44
C THR A 179 10.64 -14.46 19.27
N PRO A 180 9.94 -13.38 19.65
CA PRO A 180 10.48 -12.02 19.51
C PRO A 180 11.79 -11.79 20.30
N ASP A 181 12.74 -11.04 19.74
CA ASP A 181 13.96 -10.58 20.41
C ASP A 181 13.78 -9.15 20.93
N TYR A 182 13.06 -9.03 22.05
CA TYR A 182 12.77 -7.74 22.68
C TYR A 182 14.04 -7.08 23.21
N GLN A 183 14.98 -7.90 23.69
CA GLN A 183 16.26 -7.42 24.17
C GLN A 183 17.08 -6.76 23.07
N GLY A 184 17.26 -7.44 21.94
CA GLY A 184 18.04 -6.90 20.84
C GLY A 184 17.39 -5.67 20.21
N LEU A 185 16.05 -5.58 20.18
CA LEU A 185 15.37 -4.36 19.74
C LEU A 185 15.61 -3.19 20.71
N LEU A 186 15.56 -3.43 22.02
CA LEU A 186 15.86 -2.42 23.03
C LEU A 186 17.30 -1.93 22.92
N GLU A 187 18.25 -2.82 22.63
CA GLU A 187 19.66 -2.47 22.42
C GLU A 187 19.85 -1.61 21.15
N GLN A 188 19.10 -1.85 20.08
CA GLN A 188 19.14 -1.02 18.87
C GLN A 188 18.65 0.40 19.13
N ILE A 189 17.53 0.55 19.83
CA ILE A 189 17.00 1.86 20.22
C ILE A 189 17.96 2.54 21.20
N GLY A 190 18.40 1.80 22.21
CA GLY A 190 19.26 2.26 23.30
C GLY A 190 20.71 2.53 22.90
N GLY A 191 21.17 1.99 21.76
CA GLY A 191 22.51 2.19 21.20
C GLY A 191 22.72 3.57 20.56
N THR A 192 21.68 4.40 20.52
CA THR A 192 21.74 5.78 20.02
C THR A 192 22.73 6.63 20.84
N PRO A 193 23.68 7.36 20.21
CA PRO A 193 24.65 8.18 20.92
C PRO A 193 24.00 9.15 21.91
N GLY A 194 24.43 9.13 23.18
CA GLY A 194 23.92 10.02 24.23
C GLY A 194 22.99 9.38 25.25
N LEU A 195 22.59 8.12 25.08
CA LEU A 195 21.83 7.37 26.11
C LEU A 195 22.75 6.67 27.13
N PRO A 196 22.43 6.70 28.44
CA PRO A 196 23.13 5.91 29.44
C PRO A 196 23.11 4.40 29.14
N GLN A 197 24.29 3.75 29.11
CA GLN A 197 24.40 2.28 28.91
C GLN A 197 23.61 1.47 29.96
N GLY A 198 23.33 2.05 31.14
CA GLY A 198 22.52 1.42 32.19
C GLY A 198 21.07 1.15 31.79
N LEU A 199 20.51 1.92 30.84
CA LEU A 199 19.16 1.72 30.30
C LEU A 199 19.04 0.39 29.56
N GLN A 200 20.12 -0.04 28.89
CA GLN A 200 20.16 -1.26 28.10
C GLN A 200 20.18 -2.52 28.98
N ARG A 201 20.55 -2.40 30.27
CA ARG A 201 20.78 -3.51 31.20
C ARG A 201 19.82 -3.57 32.39
N ARG A 202 18.85 -2.65 32.48
CA ARG A 202 17.91 -2.60 33.61
C ARG A 202 16.87 -3.72 33.55
N SER A 203 16.61 -4.32 34.70
CA SER A 203 15.56 -5.31 34.96
C SER A 203 14.67 -4.72 36.05
N GLY A 204 13.49 -4.19 35.72
CA GLY A 204 12.58 -3.59 36.72
C GLY A 204 11.78 -2.38 36.23
N SER A 205 11.13 -1.67 37.15
CA SER A 205 10.38 -0.43 36.86
C SER A 205 11.29 0.63 36.25
N VAL A 206 10.91 1.13 35.08
CA VAL A 206 11.64 2.15 34.35
C VAL A 206 11.21 3.53 34.85
N GLU A 207 12.17 4.38 35.18
CA GLU A 207 11.89 5.78 35.54
C GLU A 207 11.25 6.51 34.35
N GLU A 208 10.36 7.48 34.59
CA GLU A 208 9.67 8.17 33.50
C GLU A 208 10.65 8.92 32.57
N THR A 209 11.76 9.42 33.10
CA THR A 209 12.83 10.06 32.33
C THR A 209 13.52 9.12 31.34
N ASP A 210 13.62 7.84 31.70
CA ASP A 210 14.24 6.81 30.88
C ASP A 210 13.32 6.40 29.72
N VAL A 211 12.01 6.38 29.96
CA VAL A 211 10.99 6.15 28.92
C VAL A 211 11.02 7.27 27.89
N ASP A 212 11.12 8.53 28.33
CA ASP A 212 11.19 9.69 27.43
C ASP A 212 12.47 9.67 26.56
N ALA A 213 13.60 9.28 27.16
CA ALA A 213 14.86 9.16 26.45
C ALA A 213 14.81 8.07 25.37
N LEU A 214 14.25 6.90 25.70
CA LEU A 214 14.06 5.79 24.75
C LEU A 214 13.04 6.12 23.65
N ALA A 215 11.93 6.79 23.99
CA ALA A 215 10.94 7.23 23.01
C ALA A 215 11.54 8.24 22.02
N SER A 216 12.36 9.17 22.52
CA SER A 216 13.07 10.14 21.69
C SER A 216 14.11 9.46 20.79
N ALA A 217 14.86 8.50 21.32
CA ALA A 217 15.82 7.72 20.55
C ALA A 217 15.14 6.88 19.46
N ALA A 218 14.01 6.24 19.76
CA ALA A 218 13.26 5.47 18.78
C ALA A 218 12.77 6.36 17.61
N LYS A 219 12.31 7.58 17.91
CA LYS A 219 11.93 8.57 16.88
C LYS A 219 13.12 9.02 16.03
N ALA A 220 14.28 9.23 16.66
CA ALA A 220 15.49 9.72 16.00
C ALA A 220 16.26 8.62 15.24
N HIS A 221 15.96 7.35 15.50
CA HIS A 221 16.62 6.22 14.86
C HIS A 221 16.23 6.14 13.36
N ASP A 222 17.22 6.03 12.46
CA ASP A 222 17.00 6.11 11.00
C ASP A 222 15.89 5.18 10.47
N GLN A 223 15.89 3.90 10.87
CA GLN A 223 14.90 2.92 10.41
C GLN A 223 13.61 2.95 11.22
N ILE A 224 13.72 2.80 12.55
CA ILE A 224 12.56 2.77 13.47
C ILE A 224 11.78 4.09 13.41
N GLY A 225 12.45 5.23 13.25
CA GLY A 225 11.84 6.55 13.13
C GLY A 225 10.94 6.70 11.91
N ASN A 226 11.28 6.08 10.77
CA ASN A 226 10.41 6.05 9.59
C ASN A 226 9.13 5.25 9.85
N TYR A 227 9.25 4.09 10.50
CA TYR A 227 8.08 3.30 10.91
C TYR A 227 7.21 4.03 11.93
N LEU A 228 7.84 4.73 12.89
CA LEU A 228 7.11 5.55 13.85
C LEU A 228 6.45 6.77 13.21
N SER A 229 7.04 7.32 12.16
CA SER A 229 6.42 8.37 11.34
C SER A 229 5.17 7.86 10.64
N PHE A 230 5.25 6.66 10.05
CA PHE A 230 4.09 6.00 9.47
C PHE A 230 3.03 5.64 10.52
N VAL A 231 3.43 5.10 11.68
CA VAL A 231 2.51 4.86 12.82
C VAL A 231 1.76 6.15 13.18
N ARG A 232 2.47 7.27 13.29
CA ARG A 232 1.86 8.58 13.57
C ARG A 232 0.90 9.05 12.50
N LEU A 233 1.21 8.81 11.23
CA LEU A 233 0.30 9.06 10.11
C LEU A 233 -0.98 8.23 10.27
N MET A 234 -0.84 6.93 10.58
CA MET A 234 -1.98 6.01 10.77
C MET A 234 -2.75 6.26 12.06
N GLN A 235 -2.23 7.06 12.98
CA GLN A 235 -2.96 7.54 14.15
C GLN A 235 -3.83 8.74 13.82
N ASP A 236 -3.68 9.38 12.66
CA ASP A 236 -4.32 10.64 12.37
C ASP A 236 -5.81 10.52 11.95
N TYR A 237 -6.50 11.66 11.93
CA TYR A 237 -7.82 11.80 11.33
C TYR A 237 -7.73 11.58 9.83
N ARG A 238 -8.73 10.91 9.24
CA ARG A 238 -8.81 10.72 7.78
C ARG A 238 -8.93 12.07 7.07
N GLU A 239 -9.58 13.05 7.69
CA GLU A 239 -9.58 14.44 7.20
C GLU A 239 -8.14 14.99 7.08
N ASN A 240 -7.28 14.77 8.08
CA ASN A 240 -5.90 15.25 8.04
C ASN A 240 -5.05 14.53 6.98
N LEU A 241 -5.33 13.25 6.70
CA LEU A 241 -4.71 12.50 5.60
C LEU A 241 -5.08 13.12 4.25
N ALA A 242 -6.35 13.48 4.06
CA ALA A 242 -6.83 14.13 2.84
C ALA A 242 -6.28 15.55 2.66
N GLU A 243 -6.21 16.34 3.75
CA GLU A 243 -5.58 17.67 3.74
C GLU A 243 -4.08 17.59 3.42
N THR A 244 -3.39 16.59 3.96
CA THR A 244 -1.97 16.34 3.67
C THR A 244 -1.78 15.96 2.21
N TYR A 245 -2.61 15.08 1.66
CA TYR A 245 -2.62 14.76 0.24
C TYR A 245 -2.77 16.02 -0.63
N ALA A 246 -3.81 16.82 -0.36
CA ALA A 246 -4.12 18.01 -1.13
C ALA A 246 -2.95 19.00 -1.10
N ARG A 247 -2.35 19.19 0.08
CA ARG A 247 -1.18 20.05 0.24
C ARG A 247 0.03 19.55 -0.55
N ILE A 248 0.31 18.26 -0.57
CA ILE A 248 1.53 17.71 -1.17
C ILE A 248 1.41 17.59 -2.70
N PHE A 249 0.30 17.05 -3.20
CA PHE A 249 0.15 16.76 -4.62
C PHE A 249 -0.68 17.81 -5.35
N ALA A 250 -1.79 18.23 -4.77
CA ALA A 250 -2.76 19.06 -5.48
C ALA A 250 -2.50 20.57 -5.40
N SER A 251 -1.67 21.03 -4.46
CA SER A 251 -1.36 22.47 -4.34
C SER A 251 -0.53 23.03 -5.49
N LYS A 252 0.17 22.15 -6.23
CA LYS A 252 1.02 22.52 -7.36
C LYS A 252 0.67 21.81 -8.66
N CYS A 253 -0.13 20.74 -8.64
CA CYS A 253 -0.64 20.04 -9.83
C CYS A 253 -2.15 20.29 -10.02
N ARG A 254 -2.63 20.18 -11.27
CA ARG A 254 -4.06 20.33 -11.61
C ARG A 254 -4.85 19.04 -11.41
N PHE A 255 -5.01 18.60 -10.16
CA PHE A 255 -5.91 17.47 -9.85
C PHE A 255 -7.36 17.87 -9.99
N SER A 256 -8.07 17.23 -10.91
CA SER A 256 -9.52 17.40 -11.07
C SER A 256 -10.31 16.43 -10.21
N MET A 257 -9.78 15.21 -10.02
CA MET A 257 -10.46 14.19 -9.25
C MET A 257 -9.48 13.24 -8.55
N ILE A 258 -9.88 12.76 -7.38
CA ILE A 258 -9.19 11.72 -6.61
C ILE A 258 -10.21 10.67 -6.17
N THR A 259 -9.82 9.39 -6.13
CA THR A 259 -10.74 8.30 -5.75
C THR A 259 -10.18 7.41 -4.63
N PRO A 260 -10.27 7.87 -3.36
CA PRO A 260 -9.73 7.12 -2.23
C PRO A 260 -10.45 5.78 -2.05
N SER A 261 -9.69 4.69 -1.94
CA SER A 261 -10.22 3.35 -1.79
C SER A 261 -10.29 2.93 -0.32
N ILE A 262 -11.42 2.34 0.09
CA ILE A 262 -11.58 1.72 1.40
C ILE A 262 -11.10 0.25 1.32
N LEU A 263 -10.33 -0.18 2.31
CA LEU A 263 -9.89 -1.56 2.47
C LEU A 263 -10.91 -2.36 3.30
N ASP A 264 -11.09 -3.63 2.98
CA ASP A 264 -12.06 -4.50 3.64
C ASP A 264 -11.43 -5.85 4.00
N PHE A 265 -10.81 -5.90 5.17
CA PHE A 265 -10.00 -7.04 5.63
C PHE A 265 -10.64 -7.81 6.79
N GLU A 266 -11.87 -7.47 7.18
CA GLU A 266 -12.47 -7.88 8.45
C GLU A 266 -12.52 -9.40 8.65
N LYS A 267 -12.77 -10.19 7.60
CA LYS A 267 -12.77 -11.67 7.70
C LYS A 267 -11.46 -12.32 7.33
N SER A 268 -10.51 -11.56 6.80
CA SER A 268 -9.29 -12.08 6.22
C SER A 268 -8.11 -11.94 7.17
N ILE A 269 -8.12 -10.94 8.04
CA ILE A 269 -7.09 -10.75 9.05
C ILE A 269 -7.72 -10.56 10.42
N GLY A 270 -7.14 -11.21 11.43
CA GLY A 270 -7.61 -11.11 12.81
C GLY A 270 -7.45 -9.70 13.38
N GLY A 271 -8.41 -9.28 14.21
CA GLY A 271 -8.41 -8.01 14.92
C GLY A 271 -9.76 -7.32 14.83
N ARG A 272 -9.79 -6.02 15.15
CA ARG A 272 -10.99 -5.18 15.08
C ARG A 272 -10.73 -3.98 14.18
N ALA A 273 -11.74 -3.63 13.40
CA ALA A 273 -11.82 -2.42 12.62
C ALA A 273 -13.15 -1.71 12.91
N SER A 274 -13.25 -0.43 12.57
CA SER A 274 -14.52 0.28 12.54
C SER A 274 -15.45 -0.40 11.54
N PRO A 275 -16.76 -0.52 11.82
CA PRO A 275 -17.70 -1.07 10.85
C PRO A 275 -17.60 -0.31 9.53
N GLN A 276 -17.54 -1.03 8.40
CA GLN A 276 -17.37 -0.39 7.09
C GLN A 276 -18.49 0.60 6.75
N HIS A 277 -19.71 0.39 7.28
CA HIS A 277 -20.80 1.35 7.15
C HIS A 277 -20.45 2.71 7.77
N ASP A 278 -19.83 2.71 8.95
CA ASP A 278 -19.36 3.94 9.61
C ASP A 278 -18.18 4.55 8.83
N GLN A 279 -17.31 3.73 8.25
CA GLN A 279 -16.21 4.19 7.38
C GLN A 279 -16.75 4.91 6.12
N ILE A 280 -17.84 4.39 5.52
CA ILE A 280 -18.52 5.03 4.38
C ILE A 280 -19.08 6.40 4.79
N ASP A 281 -19.69 6.49 5.97
CA ASP A 281 -20.28 7.74 6.47
C ASP A 281 -19.23 8.83 6.71
N VAL A 282 -18.10 8.52 7.36
CA VAL A 282 -17.05 9.51 7.58
C VAL A 282 -16.40 9.96 6.27
N MET A 283 -16.20 9.03 5.33
CA MET A 283 -15.62 9.36 4.03
C MET A 283 -16.56 10.21 3.17
N ASP A 284 -17.89 10.04 3.25
CA ASP A 284 -18.87 10.94 2.64
C ASP A 284 -18.74 12.39 3.15
N GLU A 285 -18.50 12.59 4.44
CA GLU A 285 -18.24 13.93 4.98
C GLU A 285 -16.89 14.50 4.50
N ILE A 286 -15.84 13.69 4.47
CA ILE A 286 -14.51 14.10 3.98
C ILE A 286 -14.56 14.48 2.51
N GLN A 287 -15.27 13.71 1.66
CA GLN A 287 -15.48 14.04 0.25
C GLN A 287 -16.04 15.46 0.08
N GLN A 288 -17.08 15.80 0.83
CA GLN A 288 -17.69 17.13 0.79
C GLN A 288 -16.72 18.22 1.25
N LEU A 289 -15.91 17.95 2.29
CA LEU A 289 -14.92 18.90 2.80
C LEU A 289 -13.81 19.16 1.78
N VAL A 290 -13.25 18.11 1.17
CA VAL A 290 -12.20 18.24 0.16
C VAL A 290 -12.68 19.04 -1.04
N ILE A 291 -13.89 18.75 -1.54
CA ILE A 291 -14.50 19.50 -2.65
C ILE A 291 -14.64 20.98 -2.29
N LYS A 292 -15.19 21.29 -1.10
CA LYS A 292 -15.45 22.67 -0.68
C LYS A 292 -14.18 23.48 -0.41
N ARG A 293 -13.13 22.84 0.12
CA ARG A 293 -11.89 23.52 0.52
C ARG A 293 -10.89 23.66 -0.62
N HIS A 294 -10.78 22.64 -1.46
CA HIS A 294 -9.71 22.53 -2.45
C HIS A 294 -10.21 22.57 -3.89
N GLY A 295 -11.53 22.44 -4.13
CA GLY A 295 -12.08 22.34 -5.47
C GLY A 295 -11.75 21.03 -6.20
N ILE A 296 -11.14 20.06 -5.50
CA ILE A 296 -10.79 18.75 -6.03
C ILE A 296 -11.98 17.82 -5.82
N HIS A 297 -12.44 17.14 -6.87
CA HIS A 297 -13.52 16.18 -6.74
C HIS A 297 -13.03 14.91 -6.06
N MET A 298 -13.73 14.46 -5.02
CA MET A 298 -13.39 13.24 -4.29
C MET A 298 -14.59 12.31 -4.28
N HIS A 299 -14.41 11.12 -4.83
CA HIS A 299 -15.43 10.06 -4.83
C HIS A 299 -14.77 8.71 -4.55
N SER A 300 -15.04 8.15 -3.39
CA SER A 300 -14.34 6.98 -2.90
C SER A 300 -14.76 5.68 -3.58
N PHE A 301 -13.90 4.66 -3.46
CA PHE A 301 -14.23 3.27 -3.73
C PHE A 301 -14.60 2.56 -2.42
N VAL A 302 -15.70 1.83 -2.42
CA VAL A 302 -16.15 1.04 -1.26
C VAL A 302 -15.50 -0.34 -1.31
N GLY A 303 -15.00 -0.83 -0.18
CA GLY A 303 -14.42 -2.17 -0.11
C GLY A 303 -15.49 -3.27 -0.18
N PHE A 304 -15.14 -4.40 -0.79
CA PHE A 304 -15.99 -5.60 -0.77
C PHE A 304 -15.18 -6.85 -0.42
N ASP A 305 -15.48 -7.41 0.75
CA ASP A 305 -14.99 -8.71 1.19
C ASP A 305 -15.97 -9.85 0.78
N PRO A 306 -15.57 -10.74 -0.15
CA PRO A 306 -16.41 -11.85 -0.57
C PRO A 306 -16.54 -12.95 0.49
N HIS A 307 -15.59 -13.08 1.42
CA HIS A 307 -15.70 -14.05 2.53
C HIS A 307 -16.83 -13.65 3.46
N ARG A 308 -16.90 -12.36 3.81
CA ARG A 308 -17.99 -11.81 4.62
C ARG A 308 -19.35 -12.01 3.94
N GLU A 309 -19.43 -11.69 2.65
CA GLU A 309 -20.66 -11.82 1.85
C GLU A 309 -21.06 -13.28 1.58
N ALA A 310 -20.11 -14.20 1.52
CA ALA A 310 -20.37 -15.64 1.45
C ALA A 310 -20.88 -16.18 2.80
N GLN A 311 -20.30 -15.74 3.92
CA GLN A 311 -20.73 -16.14 5.26
C GLN A 311 -22.13 -15.60 5.59
N LYS A 312 -22.41 -14.34 5.25
CA LYS A 312 -23.70 -13.70 5.49
C LYS A 312 -24.08 -12.85 4.28
N ARG A 313 -24.97 -13.37 3.44
CA ARG A 313 -25.48 -12.64 2.27
C ARG A 313 -26.03 -11.27 2.68
N GLY A 314 -25.64 -10.24 1.94
CA GLY A 314 -26.00 -8.84 2.19
C GLY A 314 -24.97 -8.07 3.03
N SER A 315 -24.06 -8.74 3.75
CA SER A 315 -23.12 -8.05 4.65
C SER A 315 -22.17 -7.07 3.96
N SER A 316 -21.73 -7.38 2.73
CA SER A 316 -20.81 -6.54 1.97
C SER A 316 -21.55 -5.83 0.84
N LEU A 317 -22.46 -6.54 0.17
CA LEU A 317 -23.19 -5.97 -0.98
C LEU A 317 -24.15 -4.84 -0.58
N GLU A 318 -24.70 -4.83 0.63
CA GLU A 318 -25.54 -3.71 1.10
C GLU A 318 -24.70 -2.45 1.36
N ASN A 319 -23.47 -2.58 1.88
CA ASN A 319 -22.54 -1.46 1.99
C ASN A 319 -22.16 -0.91 0.62
N VAL A 320 -21.95 -1.77 -0.38
CA VAL A 320 -21.72 -1.36 -1.77
C VAL A 320 -22.90 -0.52 -2.28
N ARG A 321 -24.13 -1.02 -2.13
CA ARG A 321 -25.33 -0.30 -2.56
C ARG A 321 -25.48 1.04 -1.85
N TYR A 322 -25.30 1.06 -0.54
CA TYR A 322 -25.38 2.27 0.27
C TYR A 322 -24.35 3.32 -0.17
N ALA A 323 -23.08 2.92 -0.29
CA ALA A 323 -22.00 3.83 -0.67
C ALA A 323 -22.25 4.45 -2.06
N ILE A 324 -22.55 3.63 -3.07
CA ILE A 324 -22.69 4.08 -4.45
C ILE A 324 -23.98 4.88 -4.67
N MET A 325 -25.10 4.43 -4.10
CA MET A 325 -26.41 5.02 -4.38
C MET A 325 -26.72 6.24 -3.50
N GLU A 326 -26.19 6.29 -2.27
CA GLU A 326 -26.55 7.33 -1.31
C GLU A 326 -25.41 8.30 -0.96
N LYS A 327 -24.15 7.85 -1.12
CA LYS A 327 -22.96 8.53 -0.58
C LYS A 327 -21.99 9.02 -1.65
N GLY A 328 -22.37 8.90 -2.92
CA GLY A 328 -21.59 9.42 -4.04
C GLY A 328 -20.27 8.69 -4.24
N PHE A 329 -20.09 7.47 -3.70
CA PHE A 329 -18.95 6.64 -4.05
C PHE A 329 -19.04 6.23 -5.51
N ILE A 330 -17.89 6.02 -6.16
CA ILE A 330 -17.84 5.84 -7.62
C ILE A 330 -17.61 4.39 -8.05
N GLY A 331 -17.04 3.55 -7.21
CA GLY A 331 -16.72 2.16 -7.56
C GLY A 331 -16.47 1.24 -6.37
N VAL A 332 -16.11 -0.01 -6.65
CA VAL A 332 -15.85 -1.04 -5.63
C VAL A 332 -14.40 -1.48 -5.66
N LYS A 333 -13.74 -1.55 -4.50
CA LYS A 333 -12.39 -2.11 -4.33
C LYS A 333 -12.49 -3.54 -3.81
N ILE A 334 -11.74 -4.46 -4.41
CA ILE A 334 -11.52 -5.80 -3.89
C ILE A 334 -10.02 -6.10 -3.73
N TYR A 335 -9.69 -6.95 -2.76
CA TYR A 335 -8.30 -7.28 -2.42
C TYR A 335 -8.07 -8.80 -2.43
N PRO A 336 -7.89 -9.44 -3.61
CA PRO A 336 -7.70 -10.89 -3.74
C PRO A 336 -6.65 -11.54 -2.83
N PRO A 337 -5.51 -10.88 -2.49
CA PRO A 337 -4.55 -11.47 -1.56
C PRO A 337 -5.12 -11.79 -0.17
N MET A 338 -6.34 -11.32 0.15
CA MET A 338 -7.10 -11.75 1.32
C MET A 338 -7.69 -13.16 1.22
N GLY A 339 -7.18 -14.01 0.33
CA GLY A 339 -7.51 -15.44 0.26
C GLY A 339 -8.64 -15.79 -0.70
N PHE A 340 -8.82 -15.00 -1.76
CA PHE A 340 -9.75 -15.32 -2.83
C PHE A 340 -9.18 -14.91 -4.19
N LYS A 341 -9.62 -15.59 -5.24
CA LYS A 341 -9.32 -15.29 -6.64
C LYS A 341 -10.48 -14.48 -7.24
N ALA A 342 -10.23 -13.75 -8.32
CA ALA A 342 -11.31 -13.08 -9.05
C ALA A 342 -12.34 -14.07 -9.63
N TRP A 343 -11.93 -15.31 -9.93
CA TRP A 343 -12.79 -16.37 -10.43
C TRP A 343 -12.16 -17.75 -10.25
N GLY A 344 -12.99 -18.77 -10.05
CA GLY A 344 -12.54 -20.17 -9.91
C GLY A 344 -11.97 -20.42 -8.52
N ASN A 345 -12.69 -19.95 -7.50
CA ASN A 345 -12.37 -20.20 -6.11
C ASN A 345 -12.66 -21.66 -5.73
N ALA A 346 -11.88 -22.21 -4.80
CA ALA A 346 -12.10 -23.56 -4.31
C ALA A 346 -13.43 -23.67 -3.54
N ASP A 347 -13.79 -22.61 -2.81
CA ASP A 347 -15.11 -22.47 -2.19
C ASP A 347 -16.11 -21.82 -3.18
N PRO A 348 -17.14 -22.55 -3.64
CA PRO A 348 -18.16 -22.01 -4.53
C PRO A 348 -18.96 -20.85 -3.93
N ALA A 349 -19.04 -20.73 -2.59
CA ALA A 349 -19.74 -19.64 -1.94
C ALA A 349 -19.06 -18.28 -2.18
N ILE A 350 -17.73 -18.27 -2.26
CA ILE A 350 -16.93 -17.09 -2.63
C ILE A 350 -17.20 -16.68 -4.07
N ASP A 351 -17.17 -17.63 -5.01
CA ASP A 351 -17.51 -17.35 -6.42
C ASP A 351 -18.97 -16.86 -6.55
N ALA A 352 -19.90 -17.41 -5.76
CA ALA A 352 -21.28 -16.94 -5.72
C ALA A 352 -21.40 -15.51 -5.16
N ALA A 353 -20.61 -15.14 -4.15
CA ALA A 353 -20.55 -13.77 -3.61
C ALA A 353 -19.98 -12.79 -4.64
N LEU A 354 -18.86 -13.14 -5.29
CA LEU A 354 -18.25 -12.34 -6.34
C LEU A 354 -19.18 -12.18 -7.56
N LYS A 355 -19.87 -13.24 -7.99
CA LYS A 355 -20.86 -13.14 -9.09
C LYS A 355 -21.97 -12.14 -8.78
N ARG A 356 -22.48 -12.12 -7.54
CA ARG A 356 -23.50 -11.13 -7.12
C ARG A 356 -22.95 -9.70 -7.22
N LEU A 357 -21.69 -9.49 -6.82
CA LEU A 357 -21.04 -8.20 -7.00
C LEU A 357 -20.91 -7.85 -8.48
N TYR A 358 -20.37 -8.74 -9.31
CA TYR A 358 -20.12 -8.50 -10.73
C TYR A 358 -21.41 -8.21 -11.49
N ASP A 359 -22.48 -8.96 -11.24
CA ASP A 359 -23.79 -8.69 -11.83
C ASP A 359 -24.31 -7.33 -11.43
N TRP A 360 -24.27 -7.01 -10.13
CA TRP A 360 -24.74 -5.71 -9.65
C TRP A 360 -23.93 -4.55 -10.23
N CYS A 361 -22.60 -4.66 -10.28
CA CYS A 361 -21.72 -3.65 -10.85
C CYS A 361 -21.95 -3.47 -12.36
N ARG A 362 -22.10 -4.56 -13.12
CA ARG A 362 -22.45 -4.52 -14.55
C ARG A 362 -23.79 -3.79 -14.74
N ASP A 363 -24.83 -4.24 -14.06
CA ASP A 363 -26.20 -3.74 -14.25
C ASP A 363 -26.37 -2.29 -13.80
N ASN A 364 -25.50 -1.80 -12.91
CA ASN A 364 -25.51 -0.42 -12.42
C ASN A 364 -24.39 0.45 -13.02
N SER A 365 -23.61 -0.06 -13.98
CA SER A 365 -22.46 0.65 -14.55
C SER A 365 -21.52 1.19 -13.45
N VAL A 366 -21.05 0.30 -12.58
CA VAL A 366 -20.12 0.60 -11.47
C VAL A 366 -18.78 -0.11 -11.73
N PRO A 367 -17.65 0.61 -11.75
CA PRO A 367 -16.34 0.00 -11.94
C PRO A 367 -15.86 -0.79 -10.71
N ILE A 368 -14.99 -1.76 -10.97
CA ILE A 368 -14.29 -2.54 -9.94
C ILE A 368 -12.79 -2.31 -10.05
N MET A 369 -12.18 -1.90 -8.94
CA MET A 369 -10.73 -1.90 -8.77
C MET A 369 -10.32 -3.15 -8.01
N ALA A 370 -9.32 -3.85 -8.51
CA ALA A 370 -8.75 -5.01 -7.86
C ALA A 370 -7.28 -4.81 -7.59
N HIS A 371 -6.83 -5.19 -6.39
CA HIS A 371 -5.40 -5.39 -6.16
C HIS A 371 -4.88 -6.46 -7.11
N ALA A 372 -3.88 -6.15 -7.92
CA ALA A 372 -3.36 -7.01 -8.98
C ALA A 372 -1.82 -7.05 -9.00
N GLU A 373 -1.21 -7.08 -7.82
CA GLU A 373 0.23 -7.32 -7.62
C GLU A 373 0.46 -8.49 -6.65
N ASN A 374 1.51 -9.27 -6.94
CA ASN A 374 1.95 -10.37 -6.09
C ASN A 374 2.56 -9.80 -4.81
N SER A 375 1.70 -9.61 -3.82
CA SER A 375 2.01 -8.79 -2.66
C SER A 375 1.35 -9.36 -1.41
N ILE A 376 0.99 -8.51 -0.45
CA ILE A 376 0.67 -8.89 0.92
C ILE A 376 -0.60 -9.73 0.97
N GLY A 377 -0.42 -11.02 1.25
CA GLY A 377 -1.50 -11.98 1.42
C GLY A 377 -1.86 -12.26 2.88
N ALA A 378 -3.11 -12.61 3.15
CA ALA A 378 -3.56 -13.06 4.47
C ALA A 378 -2.94 -14.42 4.89
N GLY A 379 -2.28 -15.11 3.97
CA GLY A 379 -1.58 -16.36 4.22
C GLY A 379 -0.54 -16.67 3.15
N CYS A 380 0.21 -17.74 3.38
CA CYS A 380 1.24 -18.25 2.48
C CYS A 380 0.76 -18.42 1.05
N GLY A 381 1.44 -17.76 0.11
CA GLY A 381 1.15 -17.81 -1.32
C GLY A 381 -0.12 -17.06 -1.73
N TYR A 382 -0.83 -16.39 -0.81
CA TYR A 382 -2.10 -15.73 -1.13
C TYR A 382 -1.89 -14.50 -2.04
N GLY A 383 -0.70 -13.88 -2.03
CA GLY A 383 -0.34 -12.85 -3.01
C GLY A 383 -0.60 -13.27 -4.45
N ASN A 384 -0.34 -14.54 -4.79
CA ASN A 384 -0.60 -15.09 -6.12
C ASN A 384 -2.08 -15.10 -6.50
N MET A 385 -3.01 -15.02 -5.55
CA MET A 385 -4.46 -14.96 -5.85
C MET A 385 -4.87 -13.65 -6.52
N ALA A 386 -4.02 -12.61 -6.46
CA ALA A 386 -4.16 -11.37 -7.22
C ALA A 386 -3.78 -11.49 -8.70
N SER A 387 -3.23 -12.64 -9.13
CA SER A 387 -2.73 -12.80 -10.49
C SER A 387 -3.79 -12.46 -11.55
N PRO A 388 -3.46 -11.66 -12.57
CA PRO A 388 -4.35 -11.31 -13.68
C PRO A 388 -4.93 -12.53 -14.42
N VAL A 389 -4.33 -13.72 -14.29
CA VAL A 389 -4.85 -14.96 -14.89
C VAL A 389 -6.28 -15.26 -14.45
N TYR A 390 -6.67 -14.90 -13.22
CA TYR A 390 -8.03 -15.13 -12.72
C TYR A 390 -9.04 -14.15 -13.32
N TRP A 391 -8.61 -12.91 -13.58
CA TRP A 391 -9.40 -11.93 -14.33
C TRP A 391 -9.56 -12.33 -15.79
N LYS A 392 -8.50 -12.85 -16.42
CA LYS A 392 -8.59 -13.43 -17.77
C LYS A 392 -9.64 -14.55 -17.82
N LYS A 393 -9.62 -15.48 -16.86
CA LYS A 393 -10.63 -16.56 -16.75
C LYS A 393 -12.07 -16.03 -16.60
N LEU A 394 -12.28 -15.02 -15.75
CA LEU A 394 -13.59 -14.36 -15.61
C LEU A 394 -14.06 -13.80 -16.96
N LEU A 395 -13.17 -13.07 -17.61
CA LEU A 395 -13.44 -12.34 -18.84
C LEU A 395 -13.64 -13.28 -20.03
N ASP A 396 -12.99 -14.46 -20.05
CA ASP A 396 -13.19 -15.50 -21.07
C ASP A 396 -14.60 -16.12 -21.04
N THR A 397 -15.38 -15.89 -19.97
CA THR A 397 -16.81 -16.25 -19.94
C THR A 397 -17.69 -15.36 -20.84
N ASN A 398 -17.16 -14.22 -21.32
CA ASN A 398 -17.84 -13.18 -22.10
C ASN A 398 -19.04 -12.48 -21.41
N ARG A 399 -19.50 -12.96 -20.25
CA ARG A 399 -20.64 -12.41 -19.50
C ARG A 399 -20.37 -11.03 -18.88
N TYR A 400 -19.10 -10.65 -18.74
CA TYR A 400 -18.67 -9.44 -18.05
C TYR A 400 -17.81 -8.53 -18.94
N ASN A 401 -17.99 -8.58 -20.27
CA ASN A 401 -17.24 -7.74 -21.21
C ASN A 401 -17.52 -6.23 -21.04
N ASP A 402 -18.71 -5.88 -20.53
CA ASP A 402 -19.12 -4.50 -20.24
C ASP A 402 -18.72 -4.04 -18.82
N LEU A 403 -18.17 -4.94 -17.99
CA LEU A 403 -17.71 -4.59 -16.66
C LEU A 403 -16.38 -3.83 -16.76
N ARG A 404 -16.33 -2.63 -16.17
CA ARG A 404 -15.12 -1.81 -16.10
C ARG A 404 -14.25 -2.26 -14.94
N ILE A 405 -13.04 -2.72 -15.25
CA ILE A 405 -12.13 -3.36 -14.30
C ILE A 405 -10.80 -2.63 -14.34
N ASN A 406 -10.26 -2.29 -13.17
CA ASN A 406 -8.89 -1.81 -13.00
C ASN A 406 -8.06 -2.84 -12.23
N LEU A 407 -6.95 -3.28 -12.82
CA LEU A 407 -5.95 -4.13 -12.20
C LEU A 407 -4.80 -3.26 -11.69
N ALA A 408 -4.82 -2.97 -10.38
CA ALA A 408 -3.93 -2.01 -9.76
C ALA A 408 -2.48 -2.50 -9.64
N HIS A 409 -1.55 -1.53 -9.56
CA HIS A 409 -0.10 -1.73 -9.33
C HIS A 409 0.66 -2.39 -10.49
N PHE A 410 0.41 -1.90 -11.69
CA PHE A 410 1.11 -2.30 -12.91
C PHE A 410 2.44 -1.55 -13.07
N GLY A 411 3.42 -2.22 -13.70
CA GLY A 411 4.55 -1.53 -14.35
C GLY A 411 5.90 -1.69 -13.67
N ALA A 412 5.98 -2.47 -12.59
CA ALA A 412 7.26 -2.82 -11.96
C ALA A 412 8.04 -3.87 -12.77
N PHE A 413 7.34 -4.74 -13.51
CA PHE A 413 7.91 -5.86 -14.28
C PHE A 413 8.75 -6.83 -13.43
N ASP A 414 8.39 -6.97 -12.15
CA ASP A 414 9.16 -7.72 -11.17
C ASP A 414 9.30 -9.21 -11.49
N GLU A 415 8.27 -9.79 -12.10
CA GLU A 415 8.29 -11.18 -12.57
C GLU A 415 9.40 -11.42 -13.63
N VAL A 416 9.82 -10.39 -14.38
CA VAL A 416 10.96 -10.46 -15.32
C VAL A 416 12.25 -9.95 -14.69
N ILE A 417 12.20 -8.89 -13.88
CA ILE A 417 13.40 -8.27 -13.33
C ILE A 417 14.01 -9.15 -12.23
N ARG A 418 13.17 -9.85 -11.44
CA ARG A 418 13.56 -10.53 -10.19
C ARG A 418 12.92 -11.93 -10.04
N PRO A 419 13.02 -12.81 -11.04
CA PRO A 419 12.40 -14.14 -10.96
C PRO A 419 12.93 -14.94 -9.77
N GLY A 420 12.02 -15.58 -9.01
CA GLY A 420 12.36 -16.37 -7.84
C GLY A 420 12.75 -15.56 -6.60
N ALA A 421 12.85 -14.23 -6.70
CA ALA A 421 13.04 -13.38 -5.54
C ALA A 421 11.75 -13.31 -4.71
N PRO A 422 11.85 -13.12 -3.39
CA PRO A 422 10.71 -12.76 -2.56
C PRO A 422 9.85 -11.62 -3.11
N THR A 423 8.54 -11.86 -3.23
CA THR A 423 7.50 -10.83 -3.51
C THR A 423 7.34 -9.85 -2.36
N GLY A 424 7.72 -10.31 -1.17
CA GLY A 424 7.47 -9.74 0.13
C GLY A 424 8.73 -9.58 0.95
N VAL A 425 8.67 -8.73 1.97
CA VAL A 425 9.45 -8.95 3.20
C VAL A 425 8.62 -9.76 4.18
N MET A 426 7.29 -9.63 4.10
CA MET A 426 6.37 -10.65 4.58
C MET A 426 6.39 -11.92 3.69
N VAL A 427 7.56 -12.55 3.57
CA VAL A 427 7.63 -13.94 3.12
C VAL A 427 7.21 -14.79 4.29
N SER A 428 5.98 -15.28 4.25
CA SER A 428 5.51 -16.27 5.20
C SER A 428 6.01 -17.68 4.83
N CYS A 429 6.36 -17.89 3.56
CA CYS A 429 6.77 -19.19 3.05
C CYS A 429 7.47 -19.14 1.68
N ALA A 430 7.94 -20.30 1.19
CA ALA A 430 8.62 -20.42 -0.09
C ALA A 430 7.76 -20.01 -1.32
N GLN A 431 6.43 -19.97 -1.17
CA GLN A 431 5.47 -19.62 -2.20
C GLN A 431 5.29 -18.12 -2.40
N ASP A 432 5.82 -17.27 -1.51
CA ASP A 432 5.77 -15.81 -1.61
C ASP A 432 6.93 -15.26 -2.46
N LYS A 433 7.12 -15.82 -3.66
CA LYS A 433 8.18 -15.47 -4.60
C LYS A 433 7.62 -15.11 -5.97
N PHE A 434 8.32 -14.23 -6.68
CA PHE A 434 7.99 -13.93 -8.07
C PHE A 434 8.14 -15.22 -8.86
N SER A 435 7.06 -15.63 -9.49
CA SER A 435 6.96 -16.87 -10.27
C SER A 435 7.85 -16.90 -11.50
N GLY A 436 8.31 -15.73 -11.99
CA GLY A 436 8.93 -15.63 -13.29
C GLY A 436 7.89 -15.52 -14.41
N PRO A 437 8.32 -15.55 -15.68
CA PRO A 437 7.41 -15.56 -16.82
C PRO A 437 6.39 -16.72 -16.80
N PRO A 438 5.15 -16.54 -17.31
CA PRO A 438 4.63 -15.31 -17.90
C PRO A 438 4.45 -14.21 -16.86
N THR A 439 4.87 -12.98 -17.20
CA THR A 439 4.72 -11.86 -16.27
C THR A 439 3.27 -11.44 -16.13
N TRP A 440 2.95 -10.79 -15.03
CA TRP A 440 1.60 -10.30 -14.80
C TRP A 440 1.25 -9.21 -15.81
N GLU A 441 2.21 -8.36 -16.18
CA GLU A 441 2.06 -7.37 -17.26
C GLU A 441 1.81 -8.04 -18.62
N ASP A 442 2.50 -9.13 -18.95
CA ASP A 442 2.28 -9.90 -20.19
C ASP A 442 0.88 -10.55 -20.20
N ILE A 443 0.41 -11.06 -19.06
CA ILE A 443 -0.95 -11.60 -18.93
C ILE A 443 -1.99 -10.48 -19.14
N ILE A 444 -1.77 -9.30 -18.55
CA ILE A 444 -2.65 -8.12 -18.73
C ILE A 444 -2.66 -7.71 -20.20
N GLY A 445 -1.46 -7.53 -20.79
CA GLY A 445 -1.25 -7.18 -22.19
C GLY A 445 -1.98 -8.12 -23.13
N LYS A 446 -1.77 -9.44 -23.03
CA LYS A 446 -2.50 -10.43 -23.82
C LYS A 446 -4.01 -10.47 -23.57
N THR A 447 -4.45 -10.11 -22.37
CA THR A 447 -5.88 -10.05 -22.06
C THR A 447 -6.54 -8.84 -22.73
N ILE A 448 -5.80 -7.73 -22.88
CA ILE A 448 -6.17 -6.54 -23.65
C ILE A 448 -6.07 -6.82 -25.16
N ASP A 449 -4.90 -7.28 -25.62
CA ASP A 449 -4.44 -7.59 -27.00
C ASP A 449 -5.09 -8.84 -27.62
N HIS A 450 -6.32 -9.09 -27.22
CA HIS A 450 -7.25 -9.89 -27.99
C HIS A 450 -8.39 -9.04 -28.54
N GLY A 451 -8.18 -7.71 -28.65
CA GLY A 451 -9.05 -6.72 -29.32
C GLY A 451 -10.48 -6.66 -28.79
N ARG A 452 -10.73 -7.26 -27.62
CA ARG A 452 -12.09 -7.61 -27.15
C ARG A 452 -12.46 -6.98 -25.82
N ARG A 453 -11.53 -6.27 -25.16
CA ARG A 453 -11.71 -5.86 -23.74
C ARG A 453 -11.40 -4.37 -23.52
N PRO A 454 -12.17 -3.45 -24.14
CA PRO A 454 -11.97 -2.01 -23.98
C PRO A 454 -12.22 -1.50 -22.55
N ASN A 455 -12.81 -2.34 -21.69
CA ASN A 455 -13.18 -2.02 -20.31
C ASN A 455 -12.20 -2.59 -19.27
N LEU A 456 -11.08 -3.21 -19.70
CA LEU A 456 -10.01 -3.65 -18.81
C LEU A 456 -8.91 -2.59 -18.77
N PHE A 457 -8.57 -2.13 -17.58
CA PHE A 457 -7.52 -1.15 -17.33
C PHE A 457 -6.53 -1.67 -16.30
N ALA A 458 -5.39 -1.00 -16.19
CA ALA A 458 -4.44 -1.15 -15.11
C ALA A 458 -3.96 0.24 -14.66
N ASP A 459 -3.45 0.36 -13.43
CA ASP A 459 -2.92 1.64 -12.92
C ASP A 459 -1.46 1.56 -12.50
N LEU A 460 -0.76 2.69 -12.60
CA LEU A 460 0.65 2.85 -12.24
C LEU A 460 0.84 3.21 -10.75
N SER A 461 -0.14 2.92 -9.91
CA SER A 461 -0.11 3.33 -8.51
C SER A 461 0.98 2.62 -7.73
N TYR A 462 1.63 3.37 -6.82
CA TYR A 462 2.79 2.90 -6.06
C TYR A 462 3.99 2.44 -6.91
N LEU A 463 4.17 2.97 -8.13
CA LEU A 463 5.35 2.68 -8.96
C LEU A 463 6.62 3.41 -8.47
N SER A 464 7.06 3.09 -7.24
CA SER A 464 8.19 3.74 -6.57
C SER A 464 9.54 3.44 -7.23
N GLU A 465 9.68 2.35 -7.98
CA GLU A 465 10.93 2.02 -8.70
C GLU A 465 11.31 3.01 -9.76
N LEU A 466 10.36 3.79 -10.28
CA LEU A 466 10.64 4.83 -11.25
C LEU A 466 10.85 6.20 -10.59
N VAL A 467 10.62 6.31 -9.29
CA VAL A 467 10.58 7.59 -8.60
C VAL A 467 11.63 7.66 -7.50
N THR A 468 11.67 6.68 -6.60
CA THR A 468 12.40 6.76 -5.32
C THR A 468 13.56 5.78 -5.25
N ASP A 469 13.58 4.76 -6.12
CA ASP A 469 14.68 3.81 -6.24
C ASP A 469 15.83 4.39 -7.06
N ASN A 470 17.06 4.31 -6.56
CA ASN A 470 18.25 4.87 -7.23
C ASN A 470 19.20 3.77 -7.73
N THR A 471 18.69 2.56 -7.92
CA THR A 471 19.51 1.44 -8.38
C THR A 471 19.98 1.66 -9.81
N PRO A 472 21.31 1.63 -10.05
CA PRO A 472 21.84 1.85 -11.39
C PRO A 472 21.20 0.92 -12.42
N GLY A 473 20.66 1.48 -13.50
CA GLY A 473 20.07 0.73 -14.61
C GLY A 473 18.61 0.29 -14.41
N LEU A 474 18.02 0.47 -13.21
CA LEU A 474 16.66 0.02 -12.96
C LEU A 474 15.63 0.83 -13.76
N HIS A 475 15.74 2.16 -13.73
CA HIS A 475 14.85 3.06 -14.46
C HIS A 475 14.91 2.77 -15.96
N GLU A 476 16.12 2.62 -16.53
CA GLU A 476 16.31 2.27 -17.94
C GLU A 476 15.63 0.94 -18.28
N LYS A 477 15.79 -0.07 -17.42
CA LYS A 477 15.20 -1.40 -17.64
C LYS A 477 13.68 -1.36 -17.59
N ILE A 478 13.10 -0.71 -16.58
CA ILE A 478 11.64 -0.57 -16.46
C ILE A 478 11.07 0.23 -17.63
N ARG A 479 11.69 1.36 -18.00
CA ARG A 479 11.28 2.15 -19.17
C ARG A 479 11.31 1.34 -20.45
N ALA A 480 12.37 0.56 -20.69
CA ALA A 480 12.47 -0.29 -21.88
C ALA A 480 11.39 -1.40 -21.91
N LEU A 481 11.05 -1.97 -20.76
CA LEU A 481 9.97 -2.97 -20.64
C LEU A 481 8.59 -2.34 -20.84
N LEU A 482 8.36 -1.14 -20.30
CA LEU A 482 7.12 -0.38 -20.50
C LEU A 482 6.93 0.03 -21.96
N ASP A 483 7.96 0.60 -22.57
CA ASP A 483 8.00 0.99 -23.99
C ASP A 483 7.74 -0.22 -24.91
N LYS A 484 8.33 -1.38 -24.58
CA LYS A 484 8.02 -2.64 -25.29
C LYS A 484 6.56 -3.08 -25.08
N TRP A 485 6.06 -3.05 -23.84
CA TRP A 485 4.71 -3.48 -23.52
C TRP A 485 3.66 -2.62 -24.24
N LEU A 486 3.85 -1.30 -24.26
CA LEU A 486 2.98 -0.37 -24.99
C LEU A 486 2.96 -0.70 -26.48
N ARG A 487 4.13 -0.86 -27.12
CA ARG A 487 4.18 -1.24 -28.54
C ARG A 487 3.49 -2.56 -28.86
N ASP A 488 3.64 -3.55 -27.98
CA ASP A 488 3.09 -4.89 -28.22
C ASP A 488 1.57 -4.94 -27.97
N TYR A 489 1.05 -4.21 -26.99
CA TYR A 489 -0.30 -4.44 -26.45
C TYR A 489 -1.20 -3.20 -26.34
N ASP A 490 -0.63 -2.00 -26.23
CA ASP A 490 -1.38 -0.76 -25.97
C ASP A 490 -0.67 0.47 -26.58
N PRO A 491 -0.53 0.54 -27.92
CA PRO A 491 0.32 1.53 -28.58
C PRO A 491 -0.12 2.99 -28.37
N ASP A 492 -1.41 3.20 -28.06
CA ASP A 492 -2.00 4.52 -27.79
C ASP A 492 -2.17 4.79 -26.28
N ALA A 493 -1.58 3.93 -25.42
CA ALA A 493 -1.69 3.98 -23.96
C ALA A 493 -3.13 4.13 -23.43
N ARG A 494 -4.09 3.40 -23.99
CA ARG A 494 -5.53 3.50 -23.68
C ARG A 494 -6.00 2.64 -22.51
N HIS A 495 -5.10 1.87 -21.90
CA HIS A 495 -5.42 0.94 -20.82
C HIS A 495 -4.69 1.21 -19.51
N LEU A 496 -3.64 2.04 -19.50
CA LEU A 496 -2.93 2.43 -18.28
C LEU A 496 -3.51 3.70 -17.66
N MET A 497 -3.55 3.79 -16.33
CA MET A 497 -4.07 4.93 -15.58
C MET A 497 -3.09 5.42 -14.53
N PHE A 498 -3.11 6.71 -14.23
CA PHE A 498 -2.36 7.28 -13.12
C PHE A 498 -3.06 7.02 -11.77
N GLY A 499 -2.26 6.65 -10.77
CA GLY A 499 -2.66 6.62 -9.37
C GLY A 499 -1.46 6.85 -8.47
N THR A 500 -1.67 7.32 -7.24
CA THR A 500 -0.56 7.54 -6.29
C THR A 500 -0.31 6.34 -5.37
N ASP A 501 -1.38 5.71 -4.90
CA ASP A 501 -1.39 4.88 -3.70
C ASP A 501 -0.96 5.66 -2.44
N TRP A 502 -1.44 6.91 -2.32
CA TRP A 502 -1.19 7.75 -1.15
C TRP A 502 -1.57 7.05 0.17
N SER A 503 -0.98 7.52 1.27
CA SER A 503 -0.77 6.83 2.56
C SER A 503 0.35 5.80 2.50
N MET A 504 0.37 4.91 1.50
CA MET A 504 1.48 3.95 1.36
C MET A 504 2.76 4.66 0.90
N MET A 505 2.63 5.61 -0.01
CA MET A 505 3.71 6.49 -0.47
C MET A 505 4.44 7.26 0.62
N ALA A 506 3.83 7.47 1.79
CA ALA A 506 4.46 8.20 2.89
C ALA A 506 5.67 7.45 3.49
N LEU A 507 5.86 6.17 3.13
CA LEU A 507 7.03 5.37 3.48
C LEU A 507 8.23 5.63 2.55
N GLU A 508 8.00 6.23 1.40
CA GLU A 508 9.01 6.44 0.38
C GLU A 508 9.75 7.76 0.61
N LYS A 509 10.97 7.90 0.06
CA LYS A 509 11.68 9.19 0.04
C LYS A 509 11.21 10.03 -1.15
N ASP A 510 11.27 11.35 -1.03
CA ASP A 510 10.92 12.29 -2.11
C ASP A 510 9.54 12.06 -2.76
N TYR A 511 8.60 11.44 -2.04
CA TYR A 511 7.28 11.10 -2.60
C TYR A 511 6.49 12.34 -3.03
N ASN A 512 6.82 13.53 -2.50
CA ASN A 512 6.26 14.81 -2.93
C ASN A 512 6.54 15.12 -4.42
N ALA A 513 7.59 14.54 -5.00
CA ALA A 513 7.94 14.66 -6.41
C ALA A 513 7.37 13.53 -7.29
N TYR A 514 6.50 12.67 -6.76
CA TYR A 514 6.04 11.48 -7.49
C TYR A 514 5.33 11.81 -8.80
N VAL A 515 4.37 12.73 -8.79
CA VAL A 515 3.62 13.13 -10.00
C VAL A 515 4.55 13.63 -11.12
N PRO A 516 5.41 14.65 -10.89
CA PRO A 516 6.31 15.12 -11.95
C PRO A 516 7.35 14.07 -12.34
N ARG A 517 7.83 13.22 -11.43
CA ARG A 517 8.75 12.12 -11.76
C ARG A 517 8.08 11.07 -12.64
N ILE A 518 6.85 10.63 -12.35
CA ILE A 518 6.12 9.69 -13.23
C ILE A 518 5.95 10.28 -14.62
N ALA A 519 5.55 11.55 -14.75
CA ALA A 519 5.43 12.22 -16.04
C ALA A 519 6.76 12.23 -16.81
N GLN A 520 7.86 12.55 -16.13
CA GLN A 520 9.19 12.49 -16.72
C GLN A 520 9.56 11.07 -17.18
N GLN A 521 9.31 10.06 -16.36
CA GLN A 521 9.64 8.67 -16.68
C GLN A 521 8.82 8.12 -17.86
N LEU A 522 7.55 8.52 -17.99
CA LEU A 522 6.73 8.20 -19.16
C LEU A 522 7.29 8.84 -20.43
N LYS A 523 7.67 10.12 -20.38
CA LYS A 523 8.32 10.81 -21.50
C LYS A 523 9.62 10.09 -21.92
N GLU A 524 10.42 9.69 -20.94
CA GLU A 524 11.67 8.96 -21.18
C GLU A 524 11.46 7.51 -21.63
N ALA A 525 10.25 6.96 -21.47
CA ALA A 525 9.81 5.68 -22.04
C ALA A 525 9.13 5.85 -23.41
N ASN A 526 9.36 6.97 -24.11
CA ASN A 526 8.77 7.32 -25.41
C ASN A 526 7.24 7.46 -25.44
N VAL A 527 6.59 7.69 -24.30
CA VAL A 527 5.14 7.97 -24.27
C VAL A 527 4.90 9.42 -24.68
N SER A 528 4.18 9.61 -25.79
CA SER A 528 3.88 10.93 -26.33
C SER A 528 3.05 11.78 -25.35
N GLU A 529 3.05 13.10 -25.50
CA GLU A 529 2.21 13.97 -24.64
C GLU A 529 0.70 13.66 -24.80
N GLU A 530 0.27 13.25 -25.98
CA GLU A 530 -1.11 12.84 -26.23
C GLU A 530 -1.46 11.54 -25.48
N ASP A 531 -0.57 10.56 -25.50
CA ASP A 531 -0.73 9.28 -24.82
C ASP A 531 -0.60 9.44 -23.30
N GLN A 532 0.24 10.35 -22.82
CA GLN A 532 0.30 10.71 -21.40
C GLN A 532 -1.05 11.26 -20.91
N GLN A 533 -1.79 12.02 -21.73
CA GLN A 533 -3.15 12.43 -21.35
C GLN A 533 -4.11 11.24 -21.22
N ASN A 534 -3.91 10.17 -22.00
CA ASN A 534 -4.66 8.94 -21.79
C ASN A 534 -4.40 8.38 -20.39
N ILE A 535 -3.13 8.29 -19.99
CA ILE A 535 -2.73 7.78 -18.68
C ILE A 535 -3.20 8.68 -17.53
N PHE A 536 -2.99 9.99 -17.62
CA PHE A 536 -3.24 10.90 -16.50
C PHE A 536 -4.72 11.21 -16.24
N TRP A 537 -5.60 11.11 -17.25
CA TRP A 537 -7.02 11.41 -17.00
C TRP A 537 -8.03 10.75 -17.95
N LYS A 538 -7.75 10.60 -19.25
CA LYS A 538 -8.80 10.13 -20.19
C LYS A 538 -9.19 8.67 -19.90
N ASN A 539 -8.24 7.81 -19.60
CA ASN A 539 -8.53 6.41 -19.26
C ASN A 539 -9.27 6.31 -17.94
N ALA A 540 -8.91 7.10 -16.93
CA ALA A 540 -9.66 7.19 -15.68
C ALA A 540 -11.10 7.65 -15.93
N SER A 541 -11.33 8.64 -16.81
CA SER A 541 -12.68 9.06 -17.18
C SER A 541 -13.50 7.94 -17.84
N ARG A 542 -12.90 7.18 -18.76
CA ARG A 542 -13.54 5.99 -19.38
C ARG A 542 -13.86 4.90 -18.36
N TYR A 543 -12.88 4.55 -17.52
CA TYR A 543 -13.01 3.53 -16.48
C TYR A 543 -14.09 3.88 -15.45
N LEU A 544 -14.14 5.15 -15.02
CA LEU A 544 -15.13 5.62 -14.05
C LEU A 544 -16.52 5.82 -14.68
N GLY A 545 -16.61 5.92 -16.02
CA GLY A 545 -17.85 6.18 -16.74
C GLY A 545 -18.26 7.66 -16.70
N LEU A 546 -17.27 8.54 -16.76
CA LEU A 546 -17.41 10.00 -16.77
C LEU A 546 -17.17 10.59 -18.17
N ASP A 547 -16.66 9.77 -19.10
CA ASP A 547 -16.28 10.14 -20.47
C ASP A 547 -17.46 10.61 -21.32
N ARG A 548 -18.68 10.20 -20.98
CA ARG A 548 -19.92 10.51 -21.71
C ARG A 548 -21.14 10.48 -20.79
N PRO A 549 -22.29 11.06 -21.20
CA PRO A 549 -23.53 10.94 -20.44
C PRO A 549 -23.89 9.48 -20.14
N GLY A 550 -24.27 9.18 -18.90
CA GLY A 550 -24.61 7.82 -18.49
C GLY A 550 -24.96 7.68 -17.01
N PRO A 551 -25.23 6.45 -16.52
CA PRO A 551 -25.70 6.21 -15.17
C PRO A 551 -24.76 6.72 -14.07
N THR A 552 -23.44 6.60 -14.23
CA THR A 552 -22.48 7.13 -13.25
C THR A 552 -22.63 8.63 -13.09
N ARG A 553 -22.60 9.39 -14.20
CA ARG A 553 -22.73 10.86 -14.16
C ARG A 553 -24.07 11.29 -13.57
N GLN A 554 -25.16 10.58 -13.89
CA GLN A 554 -26.47 10.85 -13.31
C GLN A 554 -26.48 10.66 -11.78
N ARG A 555 -25.85 9.59 -11.27
CA ARG A 555 -25.70 9.36 -9.82
C ARG A 555 -24.88 10.48 -9.17
N LEU A 556 -23.72 10.82 -9.74
CA LEU A 556 -22.87 11.87 -9.17
C LEU A 556 -23.52 13.25 -9.23
N ALA A 557 -24.22 13.59 -10.32
CA ALA A 557 -24.99 14.83 -10.41
C ALA A 557 -26.12 14.88 -9.35
N THR A 558 -26.78 13.75 -9.12
CA THR A 558 -27.81 13.62 -8.07
C THR A 558 -27.21 13.80 -6.67
N TYR A 559 -26.07 13.16 -6.41
CA TYR A 559 -25.32 13.34 -5.17
C TYR A 559 -24.92 14.81 -4.98
N CYS A 560 -24.35 15.45 -6.00
CA CYS A 560 -23.95 16.86 -5.93
C CYS A 560 -25.14 17.75 -5.59
N ARG A 561 -26.30 17.58 -6.26
CA ARG A 561 -27.53 18.31 -5.93
C ARG A 561 -27.98 18.07 -4.48
N LYS A 562 -27.98 16.81 -4.00
CA LYS A 562 -28.35 16.44 -2.63
C LYS A 562 -27.44 17.10 -1.58
N ARG A 563 -26.18 17.33 -1.92
CA ARG A 563 -25.17 17.92 -1.03
C ARG A 563 -24.92 19.42 -1.23
N GLY A 564 -25.65 20.05 -2.16
CA GLY A 564 -25.44 21.45 -2.52
C GLY A 564 -24.05 21.71 -3.12
N LEU A 565 -23.51 20.76 -3.88
CA LEU A 565 -22.25 20.85 -4.60
C LEU A 565 -22.50 21.13 -6.09
N ASP A 566 -21.55 21.79 -6.74
CA ASP A 566 -21.61 21.97 -8.20
C ASP A 566 -21.38 20.64 -8.93
N ALA A 567 -22.16 20.39 -9.99
CA ALA A 567 -22.05 19.22 -10.85
C ALA A 567 -21.47 19.55 -12.24
N SER A 568 -21.20 20.83 -12.52
CA SER A 568 -20.69 21.27 -13.84
C SER A 568 -19.33 20.66 -14.18
N TRP A 569 -18.51 20.35 -13.17
CA TRP A 569 -17.21 19.68 -13.33
C TRP A 569 -17.28 18.36 -14.12
N LEU A 570 -18.43 17.67 -14.10
CA LEU A 570 -18.61 16.43 -14.84
C LEU A 570 -18.41 16.61 -16.34
N SER A 571 -18.59 17.81 -16.91
CA SER A 571 -18.31 18.06 -18.32
C SER A 571 -16.83 18.23 -18.62
N GLN A 572 -15.99 18.53 -17.62
CA GLN A 572 -14.54 18.69 -17.80
C GLN A 572 -13.81 17.36 -18.03
N LEU A 573 -14.47 16.24 -17.69
CA LEU A 573 -13.96 14.89 -17.91
C LEU A 573 -14.59 14.20 -19.12
N GLU A 574 -15.46 14.88 -19.87
CA GLU A 574 -15.95 14.35 -21.14
C GLU A 574 -14.82 14.21 -22.16
N ILE A 575 -14.86 13.14 -22.94
CA ILE A 575 -13.92 12.91 -24.04
C ILE A 575 -14.73 13.00 -25.32
N ALA A 576 -14.37 13.97 -26.16
CA ALA A 576 -15.00 14.23 -27.45
C ALA A 576 -14.83 13.06 -28.43
#